data_AF-A0A7C2JYT9-F1
#
_entry.id   AF-A0A7C2JYT9-F1
#
_cell.length_a   1.000
_cell.length_b   1.000
_cell.length_c   1.000
_cell.angle_alpha   90.00
_cell.angle_beta   90.00
_cell.angle_gamma   90.00
#
_symmetry.space_group_name_H-M   'P 1'
#
loop_
_entity.id
_entity.type
_entity.pdbx_description
1 polymer ?
#
loop_
_entity_poly.entity_id
_entity_poly.type
_entity_poly.pdbx_seq_one_letter_code
_entity_poly.pdbx_strand_id
1 'polypeptide(L)'
;MSACPSADQAGLTPAPPRSADDVGRAIDELLRAAIAARVSDIHLLPAADGLQLLWRMDGVLQSRGVWPSRWMTNVVARLKVLAELLTY
;
A
#
# COMPACT_ATOMS: atom_id res chain seq x y z
N MET A 1 3.26 -21.76 -13.30
CA MET A 1 1.81 -21.48 -13.10
C MET A 1 1.66 -20.01 -12.77
N SER A 2 1.68 -19.16 -13.80
CA SER A 2 1.44 -17.72 -13.67
C SER A 2 -0.07 -17.48 -13.61
N ALA A 3 -0.57 -17.00 -12.48
CA ALA A 3 -1.93 -16.48 -12.45
C ALA A 3 -1.98 -15.22 -13.32
N CYS A 4 -2.88 -15.21 -14.31
CA CYS A 4 -3.23 -14.01 -15.04
C CYS A 4 -3.69 -12.94 -14.03
N PRO A 5 -3.16 -11.71 -14.05
CA PRO A 5 -3.78 -10.62 -13.32
C PRO A 5 -5.12 -10.36 -14.00
N SER A 6 -6.23 -10.74 -13.35
CA SER A 6 -7.56 -10.43 -13.88
C SER A 6 -7.71 -8.91 -14.00
N ALA A 7 -8.17 -8.46 -15.16
CA ALA A 7 -8.31 -7.05 -15.54
C ALA A 7 -9.20 -6.21 -14.60
N ASP A 8 -9.94 -6.87 -13.70
CA ASP A 8 -10.77 -6.26 -12.65
C ASP A 8 -9.95 -5.60 -11.53
N GLN A 9 -8.64 -5.87 -11.44
CA GLN A 9 -7.78 -5.37 -10.35
C GLN A 9 -7.10 -4.02 -10.64
N ALA A 10 -7.12 -3.54 -11.89
CA ALA A 10 -6.40 -2.33 -12.30
C ALA A 10 -7.00 -1.02 -11.75
N GLY A 11 -8.27 -1.05 -11.33
CA GLY A 11 -8.98 0.15 -10.86
C GLY A 11 -8.66 0.57 -9.42
N LEU A 12 -7.90 -0.24 -8.68
CA LEU A 12 -7.70 -0.04 -7.24
C LEU A 12 -6.24 -0.23 -6.80
N THR A 13 -5.30 0.07 -7.70
CA THR A 13 -3.90 0.23 -7.33
C THR A 13 -3.71 1.65 -6.79
N PRO A 14 -3.41 1.81 -5.48
CA PRO A 14 -3.14 3.13 -4.93
C PRO A 14 -1.82 3.66 -5.51
N ALA A 15 -1.87 4.91 -5.98
CA ALA A 15 -0.72 5.54 -6.61
C ALA A 15 0.42 5.76 -5.60
N PRO A 16 1.69 5.60 -6.00
CA PRO A 16 2.80 5.93 -5.12
C PRO A 16 2.85 7.43 -4.85
N PRO A 17 3.44 7.85 -3.71
CA PRO A 17 3.72 9.26 -3.46
C PRO A 17 4.56 9.88 -4.59
N ARG A 18 4.32 11.17 -4.86
CA ARG A 18 5.07 11.94 -5.86
C ARG A 18 6.19 12.78 -5.26
N SER A 19 6.02 13.25 -4.03
CA SER A 19 6.98 14.01 -3.23
C SER A 19 6.92 13.59 -1.75
N ALA A 20 7.86 14.06 -0.92
CA ALA A 20 7.84 13.78 0.52
C ALA A 20 6.59 14.36 1.20
N ASP A 21 6.17 15.57 0.81
CA ASP A 21 4.97 16.22 1.34
C ASP A 21 3.66 15.52 0.92
N ASP A 22 3.73 14.72 -0.15
CA ASP A 22 2.59 13.98 -0.71
C ASP A 22 2.33 12.63 0.00
N VAL A 23 3.24 12.17 0.85
CA VAL A 23 3.14 10.85 1.50
C VAL A 23 1.87 10.75 2.35
N GLY A 24 1.49 11.83 3.03
CA GLY A 24 0.24 11.87 3.80
C GLY A 24 -0.99 11.62 2.93
N ARG A 25 -1.10 12.32 1.79
CA ARG A 25 -2.20 12.15 0.84
C ARG A 25 -2.23 10.74 0.25
N ALA A 26 -1.08 10.20 -0.15
CA ALA A 26 -0.99 8.85 -0.70
C ALA A 26 -1.44 7.77 0.30
N ILE A 27 -1.11 7.94 1.59
CA ILE A 27 -1.58 7.03 2.65
C ILE A 27 -3.08 7.17 2.88
N ASP A 28 -3.62 8.39 2.88
CA ASP A 28 -5.06 8.60 3.01
C ASP A 28 -5.84 7.97 1.85
N GLU A 29 -5.35 8.12 0.61
CA GLU A 29 -5.93 7.49 -0.58
C GLU A 29 -5.85 5.96 -0.52
N LEU A 30 -4.71 5.40 -0.10
CA LEU A 30 -4.54 3.96 0.13
C LEU A 30 -5.57 3.43 1.13
N LEU A 31 -5.72 4.09 2.28
CA LEU A 31 -6.65 3.66 3.33
C LEU A 31 -8.11 3.77 2.89
N ARG A 32 -8.48 4.88 2.22
CA ARG A 32 -9.83 5.05 1.66
C ARG A 32 -10.16 3.96 0.63
N ALA A 33 -9.20 3.66 -0.26
CA ALA A 33 -9.35 2.61 -1.26
C ALA A 33 -9.55 1.22 -0.61
N ALA A 34 -8.78 0.92 0.43
CA ALA A 34 -8.89 -0.33 1.18
C ALA A 34 -10.24 -0.46 1.90
N ILE A 35 -10.72 0.62 2.52
CA ILE A 35 -12.05 0.67 3.16
C ILE A 35 -13.16 0.45 2.12
N ALA A 36 -13.10 1.15 0.98
CA ALA A 36 -14.09 1.03 -0.09
C ALA A 36 -14.18 -0.40 -0.64
N ALA A 37 -13.05 -1.11 -0.71
CA ALA A 37 -12.99 -2.52 -1.12
C ALA A 37 -13.18 -3.53 0.01
N ARG A 38 -13.47 -3.10 1.25
CA ARG A 38 -13.65 -3.97 2.43
C ARG A 38 -12.47 -4.93 2.65
N VAL A 39 -11.26 -4.41 2.47
CA VAL A 39 -10.01 -5.13 2.73
C VAL A 39 -9.88 -5.36 4.24
N SER A 40 -9.55 -6.58 4.65
CA SER A 40 -9.32 -6.88 6.07
C SER A 40 -7.94 -6.42 6.53
N ASP A 41 -6.93 -6.64 5.69
CA ASP A 41 -5.52 -6.37 6.01
C ASP A 41 -4.79 -5.75 4.82
N ILE A 42 -4.05 -4.68 5.09
CA ILE A 42 -3.11 -4.07 4.14
C ILE A 42 -1.70 -4.50 4.53
N HIS A 43 -1.01 -5.21 3.65
CA HIS A 43 0.37 -5.61 3.81
C HIS A 43 1.28 -4.67 3.01
N LEU A 44 2.25 -4.08 3.69
CA LEU A 44 3.31 -3.25 3.11
C LEU A 44 4.64 -3.99 3.31
N LEU A 45 5.09 -4.70 2.29
CA LEU A 45 6.23 -5.61 2.37
C LEU A 45 7.46 -5.03 1.66
N PRO A 46 8.56 -4.73 2.39
CA PRO A 46 9.82 -4.39 1.75
C PRO A 46 10.34 -5.56 0.92
N ALA A 47 10.65 -5.32 -0.34
CA ALA A 47 11.21 -6.29 -1.27
C ALA A 47 12.32 -5.65 -2.12
N ALA A 48 13.02 -6.48 -2.89
CA ALA A 48 14.15 -6.03 -3.72
C ALA A 48 13.72 -5.04 -4.83
N ASP A 49 12.49 -5.15 -5.30
CA ASP A 49 11.90 -4.34 -6.37
C ASP A 49 11.17 -3.09 -5.86
N GLY A 50 10.98 -2.97 -4.54
CA GLY A 50 10.28 -1.86 -3.91
C GLY A 50 9.45 -2.27 -2.71
N LEU A 51 8.53 -1.41 -2.31
CA LEU A 51 7.54 -1.71 -1.28
C LEU A 51 6.34 -2.36 -1.96
N GLN A 52 6.13 -3.67 -1.73
CA GLN A 52 4.99 -4.40 -2.28
C GLN A 52 3.75 -4.17 -1.44
N LEU A 53 2.62 -3.94 -2.12
CA LEU A 53 1.32 -3.76 -1.51
C LEU A 53 0.48 -5.02 -1.77
N LEU A 54 0.14 -5.75 -0.71
CA LEU A 54 -0.81 -6.86 -0.80
C LEU A 54 -2.05 -6.54 0.03
N TRP A 55 -3.22 -6.87 -0.49
CA TRP A 55 -4.47 -6.73 0.23
C TRP A 55 -5.04 -8.10 0.54
N ARG A 56 -5.46 -8.30 1.79
CA ARG A 56 -6.26 -9.47 2.16
C ARG A 56 -7.73 -9.15 1.96
N MET A 57 -8.35 -9.83 1.02
CA MET A 57 -9.79 -9.73 0.76
C MET A 57 -10.37 -11.13 0.82
N ASP A 58 -11.39 -11.32 1.66
CA ASP A 58 -12.03 -12.62 1.88
C ASP A 58 -11.03 -13.75 2.17
N GLY A 59 -9.97 -13.43 2.92
CA GLY A 59 -8.91 -14.37 3.30
C GLY A 59 -7.82 -14.59 2.25
N VAL A 60 -7.93 -14.00 1.05
CA VAL A 60 -6.97 -14.16 -0.05
C VAL A 60 -6.07 -12.94 -0.17
N LEU A 61 -4.75 -13.16 -0.19
CA LEU A 61 -3.77 -12.11 -0.48
C LEU A 61 -3.70 -11.83 -1.98
N GLN A 62 -3.91 -10.57 -2.35
CA GLN A 62 -3.85 -10.10 -3.73
C GLN A 62 -2.84 -8.97 -3.87
N SER A 63 -1.93 -9.09 -4.84
CA SER A 63 -0.96 -8.03 -5.14
C SER A 63 -1.65 -6.85 -5.79
N ARG A 64 -1.45 -5.66 -5.22
CA ARG A 64 -2.06 -4.41 -5.68
C ARG A 64 -1.07 -3.46 -6.34
N GLY A 65 0.22 -3.68 -6.17
CA GLY A 65 1.25 -2.89 -6.83
C GLY A 65 2.55 -2.85 -6.04
N VAL A 66 3.52 -2.14 -6.60
CA VAL A 66 4.83 -1.92 -5.98
C VAL A 66 5.12 -0.43 -6.00
N TRP A 67 5.40 0.14 -4.83
CA TRP A 67 5.88 1.51 -4.71
C TRP A 67 7.41 1.53 -4.72
N PRO A 68 8.04 2.54 -5.35
CA PRO A 68 9.50 2.67 -5.34
C PRO A 68 10.09 2.67 -3.92
N SER A 69 11.24 2.02 -3.75
CA SER A 69 11.90 1.84 -2.45
C SER A 69 12.20 3.15 -1.71
N ARG A 70 12.42 4.25 -2.42
CA ARG A 70 12.61 5.60 -1.85
C ARG A 70 11.48 6.05 -0.91
N TRP A 71 10.28 5.47 -1.02
CA TRP A 71 9.14 5.83 -0.19
C TRP A 71 9.01 5.03 1.11
N MET A 72 9.75 3.92 1.27
CA MET A 72 9.62 3.02 2.41
C MET A 72 9.71 3.75 3.76
N THR A 73 10.78 4.53 3.97
CA THR A 73 11.01 5.24 5.23
C THR A 73 9.89 6.23 5.54
N ASN A 74 9.48 7.04 4.56
CA ASN A 74 8.45 8.06 4.77
C ASN A 74 7.07 7.43 5.01
N VAL A 75 6.74 6.34 4.30
CA VAL A 75 5.49 5.58 4.48
C VAL A 75 5.43 4.98 5.88
N VAL A 76 6.50 4.30 6.31
CA VAL A 76 6.58 3.70 7.65
C VAL A 76 6.49 4.78 8.73
N ALA A 77 7.20 5.89 8.57
CA ALA A 77 7.13 7.01 9.50
C ALA A 77 5.71 7.59 9.59
N ARG A 78 5.03 7.82 8.45
CA ARG A 78 3.66 8.33 8.43
C ARG A 78 2.68 7.38 9.13
N LEU A 79 2.80 6.08 8.91
CA LEU A 79 1.96 5.07 9.57
C LEU A 79 2.23 5.01 11.07
N LYS A 80 3.49 5.10 11.50
CA LYS A 80 3.84 5.19 12.92
C LYS A 80 3.20 6.42 13.58
N VAL A 81 3.28 7.60 12.94
CA VAL A 81 2.61 8.81 13.44
C VAL A 81 1.10 8.59 13.59
N LEU A 82 0.44 8.03 12.57
CA LEU A 82 -1.01 7.77 12.59
C LEU A 82 -1.43 6.77 13.66
N ALA A 83 -0.53 5.84 14.01
CA ALA A 83 -0.76 4.82 15.03
C ALA A 83 -0.25 5.23 16.43
N GLU A 84 0.15 6.50 16.62
CA GLU A 84 0.73 7.00 17.86
C GLU A 84 1.97 6.20 18.34
N LEU A 85 2.72 5.64 17.40
CA LEU A 85 3.94 4.87 17.64
C LEU A 85 5.19 5.77 17.59
N LEU A 86 6.26 5.31 18.22
CA LEU A 86 7.53 6.02 18.29
C LEU A 86 8.19 6.17 16.91
N THR A 87 8.55 7.41 16.58
CA THR A 87 9.24 7.83 15.35
C THR A 87 10.61 8.41 15.70
N TYR A 88 11.62 7.54 15.82
CA TYR A 88 13.02 7.92 15.92
C TYR A 88 13.85 7.07 14.96
#